data_AF-A0A2M7JR77-F1
#
_entry.id   AF-A0A2M7JR77-F1
#
_cell.length_a   1.000
_cell.length_b   1.000
_cell.length_c   1.000
_cell.angle_alpha   90.00
_cell.angle_beta   90.00
_cell.angle_gamma   90.00
#
_symmetry.space_group_name_H-M   'P 1'
#
loop_
_entity.id
_entity.type
_entity.pdbx_description
1 polymer ?
#
loop_
_entity_poly.entity_id
_entity_poly.type
_entity_poly.pdbx_seq_one_letter_code
_entity_poly.pdbx_strand_id
1 'polypeptide(L)'
;MGISTCSGAISLSRELENESAKFYQELSKRFEKDKDLFLTFAKDNAKYVTQIERAYYGVITDAIEGCFAFDLNPEDYQVKAAPSKDASYSGALKEALAMEEKILKFYGIAAEQSKHLMADVPRSFTLVAKKRNERIPKLKALLDQAK
;
A
#
# COMPACT_ATOMS: atom_id res chain seq x y z
N MET A 1 -0.45 -17.81 -8.23
CA MET A 1 0.23 -17.54 -9.53
C MET A 1 1.13 -16.32 -9.32
N GLY A 2 2.43 -16.45 -9.59
CA GLY A 2 3.39 -15.36 -9.34
C GLY A 2 3.24 -14.19 -10.31
N ILE A 3 3.57 -12.98 -9.86
CA ILE A 3 3.66 -11.77 -10.66
C ILE A 3 5.11 -11.58 -11.09
N SER A 4 5.32 -11.59 -12.41
CA SER A 4 6.63 -11.34 -13.01
C SER A 4 6.68 -10.11 -13.91
N THR A 5 5.53 -9.59 -14.32
CA THR A 5 5.42 -8.43 -15.19
C THR A 5 5.27 -7.14 -14.40
N CYS A 6 5.73 -6.03 -14.99
CA CYS A 6 5.50 -4.70 -14.43
C CYS A 6 4.01 -4.38 -14.36
N SER A 7 3.23 -4.69 -15.41
CA SER A 7 1.78 -4.53 -15.40
C SER A 7 1.10 -5.28 -14.25
N GLY A 8 1.58 -6.48 -13.92
CA GLY A 8 1.13 -7.27 -12.78
C GLY A 8 1.46 -6.58 -11.46
N ALA A 9 2.70 -6.11 -11.28
CA ALA A 9 3.11 -5.40 -10.07
C ALA A 9 2.33 -4.10 -9.86
N ILE A 10 2.06 -3.35 -10.94
CA ILE A 10 1.22 -2.15 -10.91
C ILE A 10 -0.22 -2.51 -10.53
N SER A 11 -0.77 -3.59 -11.08
CA SER A 11 -2.12 -4.06 -10.74
C SER A 11 -2.22 -4.47 -9.27
N LEU A 12 -1.23 -5.20 -8.74
CA LEU A 12 -1.16 -5.55 -7.33
C LEU A 12 -1.03 -4.31 -6.44
N SER A 13 -0.19 -3.32 -6.83
CA SER A 13 -0.08 -2.08 -6.07
C SER A 13 -1.43 -1.35 -5.96
N ARG A 14 -2.20 -1.31 -7.06
CA ARG A 14 -3.54 -0.72 -7.09
C ARG A 14 -4.50 -1.47 -6.17
N GLU A 15 -4.47 -2.80 -6.20
CA GLU A 15 -5.28 -3.65 -5.32
C GLU A 15 -4.99 -3.37 -3.85
N LEU A 16 -3.72 -3.42 -3.45
CA LEU A 16 -3.27 -3.15 -2.07
C LEU A 16 -3.69 -1.76 -1.61
N GLU A 17 -3.54 -0.73 -2.45
CA GLU A 17 -3.95 0.63 -2.10
C GLU A 17 -5.47 0.76 -1.97
N ASN A 18 -6.24 0.13 -2.84
CA ASN A 18 -7.70 0.14 -2.78
C ASN A 18 -8.24 -0.61 -1.56
N GLU A 19 -7.69 -1.77 -1.24
CA GLU A 19 -8.08 -2.53 -0.06
C GLU A 19 -7.68 -1.81 1.22
N SER A 20 -6.48 -1.24 1.28
CA SER A 20 -6.04 -0.43 2.41
C SER A 20 -6.89 0.84 2.58
N ALA A 21 -7.34 1.46 1.48
CA ALA A 21 -8.23 2.61 1.54
C ALA A 21 -9.59 2.23 2.14
N LYS A 22 -10.17 1.10 1.70
CA LYS A 22 -11.41 0.55 2.27
C LYS A 22 -11.24 0.24 3.76
N PHE A 23 -10.13 -0.36 4.15
CA PHE A 23 -9.83 -0.65 5.55
C PHE A 23 -9.85 0.61 6.41
N TYR A 24 -9.20 1.69 5.96
CA TYR A 24 -9.20 2.96 6.68
C TYR A 24 -10.57 3.66 6.65
N GLN A 25 -11.34 3.54 5.57
CA GLN A 25 -12.73 4.02 5.54
C GLN A 25 -13.59 3.30 6.59
N GLU A 26 -13.47 1.99 6.72
CA GLU A 26 -14.20 1.22 7.74
C GLU A 26 -13.75 1.59 9.16
N LEU A 27 -12.45 1.78 9.40
CA LEU A 27 -11.97 2.31 10.68
C LEU A 27 -12.61 3.67 11.00
N SER A 28 -12.69 4.57 10.02
CA SER A 28 -13.26 5.91 10.20
C SER A 28 -14.76 5.90 10.51
N LYS A 29 -15.49 4.89 10.05
CA LYS A 29 -16.91 4.69 10.36
C LYS A 29 -17.10 4.11 11.76
N ARG A 30 -16.21 3.20 12.17
CA ARG A 30 -16.32 2.48 13.44
C ARG A 30 -15.81 3.27 14.63
N PHE A 31 -14.79 4.10 14.43
CA PHE A 31 -14.10 4.81 15.50
C PHE A 31 -14.02 6.30 15.20
N GLU A 32 -14.91 7.08 15.83
CA GLU A 32 -15.02 8.52 15.57
C GLU A 32 -13.80 9.32 16.05
N LYS A 33 -13.11 8.84 17.09
CA LYS A 33 -11.99 9.54 17.76
C LYS A 33 -10.90 10.01 16.79
N ASP A 34 -10.53 9.18 15.82
CA ASP A 34 -9.44 9.42 14.87
C ASP A 34 -9.93 9.38 13.41
N LYS A 35 -11.23 9.62 13.21
CA LYS A 35 -11.91 9.54 11.92
C LYS A 35 -11.21 10.34 10.83
N ASP A 36 -10.85 11.59 11.09
CA ASP A 36 -10.23 12.47 10.09
C ASP A 36 -8.86 11.99 9.66
N LEU A 37 -8.09 11.40 10.58
CA LEU A 37 -6.80 10.80 10.27
C LEU A 37 -6.98 9.59 9.35
N PHE A 38 -7.91 8.69 9.68
CA PHE A 38 -8.19 7.51 8.85
C PHE A 38 -8.72 7.88 7.46
N LEU A 39 -9.61 8.88 7.38
CA LEU A 39 -10.07 9.41 6.09
C LEU A 39 -8.94 10.04 5.29
N THR A 40 -7.99 10.71 5.94
CA THR A 40 -6.81 11.25 5.28
C THR A 40 -5.94 10.13 4.69
N PHE A 41 -5.71 9.05 5.45
CA PHE A 41 -4.99 7.89 4.93
C PHE A 41 -5.69 7.28 3.72
N ALA A 42 -7.01 7.05 3.79
CA ALA A 42 -7.78 6.53 2.67
C ALA A 42 -7.70 7.44 1.42
N LYS A 43 -7.72 8.77 1.60
CA LYS A 43 -7.55 9.74 0.49
C LYS A 43 -6.15 9.68 -0.11
N ASP A 44 -5.12 9.53 0.71
CA ASP A 44 -3.74 9.46 0.24
C ASP A 44 -3.47 8.19 -0.56
N ASN A 45 -4.09 7.06 -0.22
CA ASN A 45 -4.01 5.82 -1.01
C ASN A 45 -4.42 6.05 -2.47
N ALA A 46 -5.53 6.77 -2.71
CA ALA A 46 -5.97 7.08 -4.08
C ALA A 46 -4.94 7.93 -4.86
N LYS A 47 -4.25 8.84 -4.16
CA LYS A 47 -3.15 9.61 -4.75
C LYS A 47 -1.96 8.72 -5.12
N TYR A 48 -1.66 7.71 -4.32
CA TYR A 48 -0.57 6.77 -4.59
C TYR A 48 -0.86 5.91 -5.82
N VAL A 49 -2.09 5.39 -5.96
CA VAL A 49 -2.53 4.70 -7.18
C VAL A 49 -2.27 5.58 -8.41
N THR A 50 -2.78 6.81 -8.37
CA THR A 50 -2.62 7.77 -9.48
C THR A 50 -1.15 8.05 -9.78
N GLN A 51 -0.31 8.21 -8.75
CA GLN A 51 1.12 8.49 -8.90
C GLN A 51 1.87 7.33 -9.55
N ILE A 52 1.57 6.10 -9.13
CA ILE A 52 2.21 4.87 -9.64
C ILE A 52 1.78 4.61 -11.08
N GLU A 53 0.49 4.74 -11.38
CA GLU A 53 -0.03 4.57 -12.73
C GLU A 53 0.55 5.58 -13.71
N ARG A 54 0.65 6.85 -13.30
CA ARG A 54 1.29 7.89 -14.13
C ARG A 54 2.76 7.60 -14.38
N ALA A 55 3.48 7.12 -13.36
CA ALA A 55 4.88 6.73 -13.53
C ALA A 55 5.01 5.55 -14.51
N TYR A 56 4.08 4.60 -14.47
CA TYR A 56 4.07 3.45 -15.37
C TYR A 56 3.67 3.81 -16.80
N TYR A 57 2.52 4.47 -16.99
CA TYR A 57 2.03 4.83 -18.32
C TYR A 57 2.86 5.93 -19.00
N GLY A 58 3.56 6.75 -18.21
CA GLY A 58 4.47 7.78 -18.74
C GLY A 58 5.75 7.24 -19.34
N VAL A 59 6.14 6.00 -19.02
CA VAL A 59 7.41 5.40 -19.46
C VAL A 59 7.23 4.11 -20.27
N ILE A 60 6.01 3.60 -20.43
CA ILE A 60 5.78 2.39 -21.22
C ILE A 60 5.79 2.71 -22.71
N THR A 61 6.97 2.59 -23.32
CA THR A 61 7.19 2.86 -24.74
C THR A 61 7.10 1.62 -25.63
N ASP A 62 7.28 0.40 -25.08
CA ASP A 62 7.01 -0.88 -25.76
C ASP A 62 6.63 -2.01 -24.76
N ALA A 63 5.89 -3.02 -25.21
CA ALA A 63 5.40 -4.15 -24.42
C ALA A 63 6.52 -5.06 -23.88
N ILE A 64 7.71 -5.02 -24.49
CA ILE A 64 8.87 -5.85 -24.12
C ILE A 64 9.54 -5.34 -22.83
N GLU A 65 9.55 -4.02 -22.59
CA GLU A 65 10.19 -3.40 -21.42
C GLU A 65 9.39 -3.59 -20.11
N GLY A 66 8.13 -4.02 -20.21
CA GLY A 66 7.29 -4.37 -19.07
C GLY A 66 7.44 -5.80 -18.58
N CYS A 67 8.27 -6.63 -19.24
CA CYS A 67 8.33 -8.06 -19.04
C CYS A 67 9.48 -8.49 -18.11
N PHE A 68 9.16 -9.27 -17.07
CA PHE A 68 10.09 -10.09 -16.26
C PHE A 68 11.11 -9.39 -15.34
N ALA A 69 10.78 -8.22 -14.78
CA ALA A 69 11.60 -7.64 -13.71
C ALA A 69 11.18 -8.10 -12.30
N PHE A 70 9.99 -8.72 -12.17
CA PHE A 70 9.42 -9.01 -10.87
C PHE A 70 9.46 -10.50 -10.55
N ASP A 71 9.55 -10.79 -9.26
CA ASP A 71 9.32 -12.09 -8.66
C ASP A 71 8.55 -11.85 -7.36
N LEU A 72 7.23 -11.77 -7.50
CA LEU A 72 6.30 -11.44 -6.43
C LEU A 72 5.24 -12.52 -6.30
N ASN A 73 5.01 -13.01 -5.10
CA ASN A 73 3.84 -13.83 -4.80
C ASN A 73 2.73 -12.94 -4.21
N PRO A 74 1.58 -12.75 -4.89
CA PRO A 74 0.48 -11.92 -4.38
C PRO A 74 -0.04 -12.39 -3.01
N GLU A 75 0.03 -13.70 -2.74
CA GLU A 75 -0.43 -14.30 -1.49
C GLU A 75 0.34 -13.76 -0.27
N ASP A 76 1.60 -13.39 -0.45
CA ASP A 76 2.45 -12.83 0.62
C ASP A 76 1.97 -11.44 1.07
N TYR A 77 1.22 -10.75 0.21
CA TYR A 77 0.82 -9.36 0.40
C TYR A 77 -0.67 -9.18 0.64
N GLN A 78 -1.45 -10.26 0.75
CA GLN A 78 -2.89 -10.16 1.00
C GLN A 78 -3.19 -9.31 2.24
N VAL A 79 -4.01 -8.28 2.03
CA VAL A 79 -4.54 -7.40 3.07
C VAL A 79 -6.04 -7.58 3.16
N LYS A 80 -6.63 -7.22 4.30
CA LYS A 80 -8.08 -7.28 4.48
C LYS A 80 -8.65 -5.90 4.15
N ALA A 81 -9.75 -5.87 3.41
CA ALA A 81 -10.45 -4.61 3.10
C ALA A 81 -11.23 -4.01 4.29
N ALA A 82 -11.31 -4.72 5.42
CA ALA A 82 -11.96 -4.25 6.64
C ALA A 82 -11.32 -4.89 7.89
N PRO A 83 -11.34 -4.19 9.04
CA PRO A 83 -10.93 -4.77 10.31
C PRO A 83 -11.89 -5.88 10.75
N SER A 84 -11.42 -6.78 11.61
CA SER A 84 -12.27 -7.85 12.16
C SER A 84 -13.52 -7.27 12.84
N LYS A 85 -14.71 -7.85 12.60
CA LYS A 85 -16.00 -7.29 13.06
C LYS A 85 -16.08 -7.07 14.57
N ASP A 86 -15.35 -7.84 15.36
CA ASP A 86 -15.33 -7.74 16.83
C ASP A 86 -14.03 -7.12 17.37
N ALA A 87 -13.18 -6.57 16.49
CA ALA A 87 -11.93 -5.94 16.90
C ALA A 87 -12.19 -4.71 17.80
N SER A 88 -11.55 -4.70 18.97
CA SER A 88 -11.41 -3.49 19.77
C SER A 88 -10.62 -2.43 19.01
N TYR A 89 -10.66 -1.17 19.46
CA TYR A 89 -9.88 -0.10 18.83
C TYR A 89 -8.38 -0.44 18.75
N SER A 90 -7.80 -0.93 19.84
CA SER A 90 -6.40 -1.37 19.88
C SER A 90 -6.15 -2.60 18.99
N GLY A 91 -7.10 -3.53 18.89
CA GLY A 91 -7.02 -4.66 17.96
C GLY A 91 -7.01 -4.20 16.49
N ALA A 92 -7.91 -3.28 16.14
CA ALA A 92 -8.02 -2.75 14.79
C ALA A 92 -6.79 -1.91 14.39
N LEU A 93 -6.17 -1.18 15.34
CA LEU A 93 -4.90 -0.49 15.12
C LEU A 93 -3.73 -1.46 14.91
N LYS A 94 -3.69 -2.60 15.61
CA LYS A 94 -2.70 -3.66 15.37
C LYS A 94 -2.87 -4.27 13.98
N GLU A 95 -4.10 -4.51 13.55
CA GLU A 95 -4.39 -4.96 12.19
C GLU A 95 -3.93 -3.92 11.14
N ALA A 96 -4.15 -2.62 11.41
CA ALA A 96 -3.67 -1.54 10.56
C ALA A 96 -2.14 -1.51 10.43
N LEU A 97 -1.41 -1.70 11.54
CA LEU A 97 0.05 -1.77 11.55
C LEU A 97 0.57 -2.96 10.75
N ALA A 98 -0.01 -4.15 10.95
CA ALA A 98 0.37 -5.34 10.21
C ALA A 98 0.11 -5.18 8.69
N MET A 99 -0.99 -4.53 8.32
CA MET A 99 -1.28 -4.17 6.93
C MET A 99 -0.23 -3.22 6.35
N GLU A 100 0.12 -2.14 7.07
CA GLU A 100 1.12 -1.17 6.61
C GLU A 100 2.50 -1.82 6.44
N GLU A 101 2.92 -2.69 7.36
CA GLU A 101 4.18 -3.44 7.25
C GLU A 101 4.22 -4.33 6.00
N LYS A 102 3.13 -5.05 5.69
CA LYS A 102 3.02 -5.86 4.47
C LYS A 102 3.14 -5.02 3.20
N ILE A 103 2.43 -3.89 3.14
CA ILE A 103 2.43 -3.01 1.97
C ILE A 103 3.80 -2.35 1.80
N LEU A 104 4.46 -1.95 2.89
CA LEU A 104 5.83 -1.44 2.84
C LEU A 104 6.82 -2.48 2.33
N LYS A 105 6.69 -3.75 2.77
CA LYS A 105 7.49 -4.86 2.25
C LYS A 105 7.29 -5.02 0.74
N PHE A 106 6.04 -5.00 0.27
CA PHE A 106 5.72 -5.03 -1.16
C PHE A 106 6.43 -3.90 -1.91
N TYR A 107 6.27 -2.65 -1.49
CA TYR A 107 6.88 -1.52 -2.20
C TYR A 107 8.40 -1.56 -2.17
N GLY A 108 9.01 -2.02 -1.08
CA GLY A 108 10.47 -2.19 -1.00
C GLY A 108 10.98 -3.21 -2.01
N ILE A 109 10.35 -4.39 -2.07
CA ILE A 109 10.74 -5.45 -3.01
C ILE A 109 10.44 -5.02 -4.45
N ALA A 110 9.27 -4.46 -4.71
CA ALA A 110 8.89 -3.98 -6.04
C ALA A 110 9.82 -2.86 -6.53
N ALA A 111 10.23 -1.94 -5.66
CA ALA A 111 11.22 -0.91 -6.00
C ALA A 111 12.59 -1.53 -6.31
N GLU A 112 13.06 -2.49 -5.50
CA GLU A 112 14.35 -3.18 -5.71
C GLU A 112 14.38 -3.93 -7.05
N GLN A 113 13.36 -4.74 -7.30
CA GLN A 113 13.23 -5.58 -8.49
C GLN A 113 13.09 -4.74 -9.78
N SER A 114 12.51 -3.54 -9.69
CA SER A 114 12.38 -2.62 -10.82
C SER A 114 13.51 -1.60 -10.96
N LYS A 115 14.59 -1.65 -10.15
CA LYS A 115 15.69 -0.67 -10.21
C LYS A 115 16.38 -0.59 -11.58
N HIS A 116 16.45 -1.71 -12.28
CA HIS A 116 17.10 -1.82 -13.60
C HIS A 116 16.11 -1.64 -14.77
N LEU A 117 14.82 -1.45 -14.48
CA LEU A 117 13.82 -1.00 -15.46
C LEU A 117 13.89 0.54 -15.65
N MET A 118 12.82 1.12 -16.15
CA MET A 118 12.60 2.57 -16.24
C MET A 118 12.64 3.23 -14.87
N ALA A 119 13.50 4.24 -14.71
CA ALA A 119 13.82 4.85 -13.42
C ALA A 119 12.61 5.44 -12.67
N ASP A 120 11.53 5.81 -13.35
CA ASP A 120 10.41 6.49 -12.73
C ASP A 120 9.48 5.56 -11.93
N VAL A 121 9.38 4.28 -12.31
CA VAL A 121 8.63 3.26 -11.57
C VAL A 121 9.23 2.97 -10.18
N PRO A 122 10.51 2.56 -10.03
CA PRO A 122 11.12 2.31 -8.73
C PRO A 122 11.21 3.58 -7.87
N ARG A 123 11.41 4.76 -8.49
CA ARG A 123 11.33 6.05 -7.79
C ARG A 123 9.95 6.30 -7.19
N SER A 124 8.88 6.05 -7.97
CA SER A 124 7.50 6.23 -7.49
C SER A 124 7.18 5.26 -6.35
N PHE A 125 7.57 3.99 -6.45
CA PHE A 125 7.43 3.01 -5.37
C PHE A 125 8.18 3.43 -4.10
N THR A 126 9.43 3.89 -4.22
CA THR A 126 10.23 4.37 -3.09
C THR A 126 9.57 5.58 -2.41
N LEU A 127 9.04 6.52 -3.21
CA LEU A 127 8.37 7.71 -2.68
C LEU A 127 7.09 7.35 -1.92
N VAL A 128 6.28 6.44 -2.46
CA VAL A 128 5.06 5.95 -1.79
C VAL A 128 5.41 5.20 -0.51
N ALA A 129 6.42 4.32 -0.53
CA ALA A 129 6.91 3.61 0.64
C ALA A 129 7.32 4.59 1.76
N LYS A 130 8.06 5.65 1.42
CA LYS A 130 8.46 6.68 2.39
C LYS A 130 7.24 7.35 3.05
N LYS A 131 6.26 7.78 2.26
CA LYS A 131 5.05 8.44 2.77
C LYS A 131 4.18 7.49 3.62
N ARG A 132 4.11 6.21 3.26
CA ARG A 132 3.42 5.18 4.06
C ARG A 132 4.15 4.92 5.38
N ASN A 133 5.49 4.91 5.37
CA ASN A 133 6.28 4.69 6.58
C ASN A 133 6.03 5.78 7.64
N GLU A 134 5.65 7.00 7.24
CA GLU A 134 5.24 8.07 8.16
C GLU A 134 3.91 7.77 8.91
N ARG A 135 3.12 6.78 8.46
CA ARG A 135 1.89 6.35 9.14
C ARG A 135 2.17 5.46 10.34
N ILE A 136 3.23 4.65 10.29
CA ILE A 136 3.62 3.73 11.36
C ILE A 136 3.76 4.44 12.73
N PRO A 137 4.54 5.53 12.88
CA PRO A 137 4.63 6.22 14.17
C PRO A 137 3.29 6.81 14.62
N LYS A 138 2.44 7.28 13.69
CA LYS A 138 1.10 7.80 14.02
C LYS A 138 0.20 6.70 14.60
N LEU A 139 0.16 5.53 13.94
CA LEU A 139 -0.61 4.38 14.41
C LEU A 139 -0.09 3.82 15.74
N LYS A 140 1.24 3.80 15.94
CA LYS A 140 1.85 3.41 17.23
C LYS A 140 1.47 4.37 18.35
N ALA A 141 1.52 5.68 18.11
CA ALA A 141 1.10 6.68 19.08
C ALA A 141 -0.38 6.52 19.48
N LEU A 142 -1.26 6.23 18.52
CA LEU A 142 -2.66 5.92 18.80
C LEU A 142 -2.83 4.63 19.61
N LEU A 143 -2.03 3.61 19.32
CA LEU A 143 -2.07 2.34 20.05
C LEU A 143 -1.62 2.51 21.50
N ASP A 144 -0.60 3.34 21.75
CA ASP A 144 -0.13 3.64 23.10
C ASP A 144 -1.14 4.49 23.89
N GLN A 145 -1.90 5.38 23.23
CA GLN A 145 -3.01 6.12 23.83
C GLN A 145 -4.28 5.29 24.05
N ALA A 146 -4.37 4.11 23.43
CA ALA A 146 -5.49 3.18 23.53
C ALA A 146 -5.25 2.06 24.55
N LYS A 147 -4.06 2.01 25.17
CA LYS A 147 -3.76 1.19 26.34
C LYS A 147 -4.34 1.85 27.59
#